data_AF-A0A9W6AFQ0-F1
#
_entry.id   AF-A0A9W6AFQ0-F1
#
_cell.length_a   1.000
_cell.length_b   1.000
_cell.length_c   1.000
_cell.angle_alpha   90.00
_cell.angle_beta   90.00
_cell.angle_gamma   90.00
#
_symmetry.space_group_name_H-M   'P 1'
#
loop_
_entity.id
_entity.type
_entity.pdbx_description
1 polymer ?
#
loop_
_entity_poly.entity_id
_entity_poly.type
_entity_poly.pdbx_seq_one_letter_code
_entity_poly.pdbx_strand_id
1 'polypeptide(L)'
;MAGLDDSITSVAFSETIRLRASDQFERDFKAGAAGELFVFELLSRLDPPLPTFTRDNWQIVIPKFVTILSEYSDMTAWHGRETADITYDDQDGVLTSLFIDKGYLRDDVWRGKTPRFYIEVKSSTADNRTPFFMSKHQYRRMQEMSNGETRSDNMDMVYVIFRVYNLGQQGMRMKVYVDPEMMRVREELLFTAEGWLVVPA
;
A
#
# COMPACT_ATOMS: atom_id res chain seq x y z
N MET A 1 -12.94 -50.46 27.14
CA MET A 1 -11.72 -49.66 27.33
C MET A 1 -11.90 -48.37 26.56
N ALA A 2 -12.12 -47.28 27.32
CA ALA A 2 -12.09 -45.90 26.86
C ALA A 2 -10.74 -45.62 26.19
N GLY A 3 -10.60 -44.81 25.15
CA GLY A 3 -11.24 -43.53 24.84
C GLY A 3 -10.06 -42.68 24.39
N LEU A 4 -9.75 -42.73 23.10
CA LEU A 4 -8.63 -41.99 22.53
C LEU A 4 -8.89 -40.50 22.67
N ASP A 5 -7.83 -39.81 23.04
CA ASP A 5 -7.78 -38.52 23.70
C ASP A 5 -8.11 -37.36 22.74
N ASP A 6 -9.40 -37.06 22.56
CA ASP A 6 -9.89 -35.92 21.74
C ASP A 6 -9.35 -34.55 22.19
N SER A 7 -8.82 -34.47 23.42
CA SER A 7 -8.23 -33.26 24.00
C SER A 7 -6.84 -32.95 23.41
N ILE A 8 -6.02 -33.97 23.17
CA ILE A 8 -4.63 -33.79 22.68
C ILE A 8 -4.63 -33.37 21.21
N THR A 9 -5.53 -33.91 20.39
CA THR A 9 -5.72 -33.53 18.98
C THR A 9 -6.22 -32.10 18.83
N SER A 10 -7.10 -31.64 19.72
CA SER A 10 -7.66 -30.28 19.70
C SER A 10 -6.61 -29.20 20.03
N VAL A 11 -5.78 -29.44 21.05
CA VAL A 11 -4.72 -28.51 21.46
C VAL A 11 -3.61 -28.44 20.42
N ALA A 12 -3.13 -29.58 19.93
CA ALA A 12 -2.09 -29.63 18.89
C ALA A 12 -2.57 -28.99 17.57
N PHE A 13 -3.84 -29.16 17.22
CA PHE A 13 -4.44 -28.52 16.04
C PHE A 13 -4.60 -27.00 16.21
N SER A 14 -5.02 -26.56 17.40
CA SER A 14 -5.11 -25.13 17.78
C SER A 14 -3.74 -24.44 17.77
N GLU A 15 -2.70 -25.09 18.33
CA GLU A 15 -1.32 -24.59 18.27
C GLU A 15 -0.79 -24.57 16.84
N THR A 16 -1.04 -25.62 16.05
CA THR A 16 -0.64 -25.66 14.64
C THR A 16 -1.32 -24.54 13.83
N ILE A 17 -2.59 -24.24 14.09
CA ILE A 17 -3.31 -23.12 13.47
C ILE A 17 -2.70 -21.77 13.92
N ARG A 18 -2.42 -21.61 15.22
CA ARG A 18 -1.81 -20.37 15.75
C ARG A 18 -0.41 -20.13 15.20
N LEU A 19 0.42 -21.16 15.09
CA LEU A 19 1.75 -21.09 14.49
C LEU A 19 1.66 -20.74 13.01
N ARG A 20 0.79 -21.42 12.25
CA ARG A 20 0.56 -21.12 10.83
C ARG A 20 0.04 -19.70 10.59
N ALA A 21 -0.85 -19.21 11.47
CA ALA A 21 -1.35 -17.85 11.42
C ALA A 21 -0.23 -16.84 11.74
N SER A 22 0.58 -17.08 12.78
CA SER A 22 1.75 -16.26 13.12
C SER A 22 2.74 -16.19 11.96
N ASP A 23 3.06 -17.32 11.33
CA ASP A 23 3.95 -17.38 10.17
C ASP A 23 3.37 -16.64 8.98
N GLN A 24 2.04 -16.71 8.77
CA GLN A 24 1.37 -15.99 7.70
C GLN A 24 1.43 -14.48 7.95
N PHE A 25 1.13 -14.01 9.16
CA PHE A 25 1.24 -12.61 9.52
C PHE A 25 2.67 -12.09 9.32
N GLU A 26 3.69 -12.83 9.77
CA GLU A 26 5.07 -12.40 9.59
C GLU A 26 5.47 -12.34 8.11
N ARG A 27 5.01 -13.32 7.30
CA ARG A 27 5.21 -13.29 5.84
C ARG A 27 4.52 -12.08 5.21
N ASP A 28 3.29 -11.77 5.61
CA ASP A 28 2.53 -10.65 5.08
C ASP A 28 3.18 -9.31 5.45
N PHE A 29 3.67 -9.16 6.68
CA PHE A 29 4.43 -7.98 7.08
C PHE A 29 5.76 -7.83 6.33
N LYS A 30 6.50 -8.93 6.13
CA LYS A 30 7.74 -8.91 5.33
C LYS A 30 7.45 -8.53 3.88
N ALA A 31 6.38 -9.07 3.30
CA ALA A 31 5.94 -8.72 1.96
C ALA A 31 5.54 -7.24 1.87
N GLY A 32 4.80 -6.73 2.86
CA GLY A 32 4.47 -5.30 3.02
C GLY A 32 5.71 -4.43 2.98
N ALA A 33 6.61 -4.63 3.95
CA ALA A 33 7.83 -3.84 4.10
C ALA A 33 8.75 -3.90 2.87
N ALA A 34 8.91 -5.08 2.24
CA ALA A 34 9.70 -5.22 1.03
C ALA A 34 9.04 -4.52 -0.19
N GLY A 35 7.71 -4.50 -0.25
CA GLY A 35 6.98 -3.73 -1.26
C GLY A 35 7.13 -2.23 -1.09
N GLU A 36 6.98 -1.73 0.14
CA GLU A 36 7.20 -0.32 0.48
C GLU A 36 8.63 0.11 0.13
N LEU A 37 9.62 -0.68 0.54
CA LEU A 37 11.03 -0.44 0.21
C LEU A 37 11.27 -0.36 -1.29
N PHE A 38 10.67 -1.28 -2.06
CA PHE A 38 10.80 -1.28 -3.52
C PHE A 38 10.24 0.01 -4.13
N VAL A 39 9.06 0.47 -3.70
CA VAL A 39 8.45 1.70 -4.20
C VAL A 39 9.27 2.92 -3.78
N PHE A 40 9.73 2.98 -2.53
CA PHE A 40 10.60 4.04 -2.04
C PHE A 40 11.90 4.15 -2.87
N GLU A 41 12.58 3.04 -3.11
CA GLU A 41 13.81 3.02 -3.91
C GLU A 41 13.55 3.36 -5.38
N LEU A 42 12.42 2.94 -5.93
CA LEU A 42 12.01 3.33 -7.28
C LEU A 42 11.86 4.85 -7.40
N LEU A 43 11.14 5.48 -6.47
CA LEU A 43 10.92 6.92 -6.45
C LEU A 43 12.21 7.70 -6.20
N SER A 44 13.07 7.21 -5.30
CA SER A 44 14.38 7.83 -4.97
C SER A 44 15.37 7.84 -6.14
N ARG A 45 15.16 6.97 -7.14
CA ARG A 45 16.07 6.79 -8.29
C ARG A 45 15.46 7.23 -9.62
N LEU A 46 14.35 7.97 -9.59
CA LEU A 46 13.77 8.54 -10.80
C LEU A 46 14.75 9.50 -11.50
N ASP A 47 14.60 9.60 -12.81
CA ASP A 47 15.31 10.56 -13.66
C ASP A 47 14.28 11.36 -14.47
N PRO A 48 14.11 12.68 -14.23
CA PRO A 48 14.83 13.47 -13.23
C PRO A 48 14.51 13.06 -11.78
N PRO A 49 15.42 13.30 -10.82
CA PRO A 49 15.21 12.99 -9.41
C PRO A 49 14.09 13.85 -8.82
N LEU A 50 13.33 13.28 -7.88
CA LEU A 50 12.32 14.00 -7.13
C LEU A 50 12.99 14.98 -6.14
N PRO A 51 12.77 16.31 -6.27
CA PRO A 51 13.33 17.28 -5.36
C PRO A 51 12.93 17.00 -3.92
N THR A 52 13.87 17.11 -2.98
CA THR A 52 13.66 16.90 -1.54
C THR A 52 13.06 15.55 -1.12
N PHE A 53 13.01 14.55 -2.01
CA PHE A 53 12.58 13.20 -1.65
C PHE A 53 13.66 12.49 -0.82
N THR A 54 13.35 12.22 0.44
CA THR A 54 14.24 11.58 1.41
C THR A 54 13.50 10.47 2.16
N ARG A 55 14.20 9.80 3.09
CA ARG A 55 13.60 8.77 3.96
C ARG A 55 12.45 9.31 4.82
N ASP A 56 12.42 10.61 5.09
CA ASP A 56 11.35 11.24 5.87
C ASP A 56 9.99 11.19 5.17
N ASN A 57 9.99 10.97 3.84
CA ASN A 57 8.76 10.76 3.08
C ASN A 57 8.13 9.38 3.33
N TRP A 58 8.89 8.40 3.84
CA TRP A 58 8.43 7.04 4.10
C TRP A 58 7.96 6.86 5.56
N GLN A 59 6.65 6.69 5.75
CA GLN A 59 6.00 6.57 7.06
C GLN A 59 6.00 5.13 7.59
N ILE A 60 7.17 4.47 7.65
CA ILE A 60 7.24 3.05 8.05
C ILE A 60 6.79 2.82 9.50
N VAL A 61 5.81 1.95 9.70
CA VAL A 61 5.27 1.61 11.04
C VAL A 61 6.10 0.52 11.72
N ILE A 62 6.64 -0.44 10.96
CA ILE A 62 7.37 -1.61 11.50
C ILE A 62 8.79 -1.68 10.90
N PRO A 63 9.73 -0.86 11.39
CA PRO A 63 11.07 -0.72 10.80
C PRO A 63 11.92 -1.99 10.88
N LYS A 64 11.62 -2.93 11.80
CA LYS A 64 12.43 -4.14 12.04
C LYS A 64 12.64 -5.03 10.81
N PHE A 65 11.78 -4.92 9.79
CA PHE A 65 11.88 -5.71 8.56
C PHE A 65 12.80 -5.07 7.52
N VAL A 66 13.16 -3.79 7.69
CA VAL A 66 13.99 -3.01 6.76
C VAL A 66 15.35 -2.70 7.40
N THR A 67 15.41 -2.46 8.71
CA THR A 67 16.66 -2.15 9.44
C THR A 67 17.68 -3.30 9.47
N ILE A 68 17.30 -4.49 8.99
CA ILE A 68 18.24 -5.60 8.73
C ILE A 68 19.23 -5.27 7.59
N LEU A 69 18.88 -4.32 6.71
CA LEU A 69 19.72 -3.83 5.63
C LEU A 69 20.61 -2.70 6.17
N SER A 70 21.92 -2.75 5.86
CA SER A 70 22.90 -1.80 6.37
C SER A 70 22.52 -0.34 6.09
N GLU A 71 21.97 -0.10 4.90
CA GLU A 71 21.58 1.21 4.40
C GLU A 71 20.48 1.85 5.24
N TYR A 72 19.59 1.05 5.84
CA TYR A 72 18.42 1.52 6.60
C TYR A 72 18.51 1.16 8.09
N SER A 73 19.69 0.78 8.57
CA SER A 73 19.90 0.36 9.96
C SER A 73 19.57 1.45 10.99
N ASP A 74 19.56 2.71 10.55
CA ASP A 74 19.21 3.90 11.33
C ASP A 74 17.73 4.32 11.23
N MET A 75 16.90 3.63 10.43
CA MET A 75 15.47 3.97 10.33
C MET A 75 14.74 3.75 11.66
N THR A 76 13.97 4.75 12.06
CA THR A 76 13.10 4.69 13.24
C THR A 76 11.64 4.53 12.82
N ALA A 77 10.81 4.05 13.75
CA ALA A 77 9.38 3.91 13.47
C ALA A 77 8.75 5.29 13.36
N TRP A 78 7.85 5.46 12.38
CA TRP A 78 7.01 6.64 12.31
C TRP A 78 6.02 6.66 13.48
N HIS A 79 5.94 7.78 14.19
CA HIS A 79 5.07 7.97 15.36
C HIS A 79 3.95 9.01 15.14
N GLY A 80 3.85 9.56 13.92
CA GLY A 80 2.80 10.50 13.56
C GLY A 80 1.47 9.81 13.21
N ARG A 81 0.44 10.60 12.91
CA ARG A 81 -0.80 10.07 12.33
C ARG A 81 -0.50 9.57 10.92
N GLU A 82 -0.44 8.26 10.74
CA GLU A 82 -0.20 7.63 9.44
C GLU A 82 -1.28 8.04 8.44
N THR A 83 -0.84 8.62 7.31
CA THR A 83 -1.72 9.14 6.25
C THR A 83 -1.56 8.40 4.92
N ALA A 84 -0.40 7.83 4.66
CA ALA A 84 -0.11 6.88 3.58
C ALA A 84 1.28 6.28 3.86
N ASP A 85 1.64 5.19 3.21
CA ASP A 85 2.98 4.59 3.38
C ASP A 85 4.08 5.58 2.96
N ILE A 86 3.86 6.33 1.87
CA ILE A 86 4.75 7.40 1.42
C ILE A 86 3.94 8.68 1.18
N THR A 87 4.44 9.82 1.67
CA THR A 87 3.87 11.14 1.39
C THR A 87 4.91 12.06 0.78
N TYR A 88 4.58 12.72 -0.32
CA TYR A 88 5.51 13.58 -1.04
C TYR A 88 4.88 14.91 -1.46
N ASP A 89 5.50 16.02 -1.06
CA ASP A 89 5.14 17.36 -1.52
C ASP A 89 5.85 17.65 -2.85
N ASP A 90 5.12 17.56 -3.96
CA ASP A 90 5.68 17.73 -5.32
C ASP A 90 5.86 19.22 -5.67
N GLN A 91 6.70 19.92 -4.90
CA GLN A 91 6.87 21.38 -4.96
C GLN A 91 7.22 21.90 -6.35
N ASP A 92 7.97 21.11 -7.12
CA ASP A 92 8.43 21.47 -8.47
C ASP A 92 7.59 20.82 -9.58
N GLY A 93 6.56 20.04 -9.23
CA GLY A 93 5.67 19.39 -10.20
C GLY A 93 6.33 18.26 -11.00
N VAL A 94 7.46 17.72 -10.53
CA VAL A 94 8.26 16.71 -11.24
C VAL A 94 7.50 15.38 -11.28
N LEU A 95 6.95 14.94 -10.14
CA LEU A 95 6.19 13.70 -10.08
C LEU A 95 4.88 13.83 -10.85
N THR A 96 4.23 15.00 -10.78
CA THR A 96 3.01 15.32 -11.53
C THR A 96 3.25 15.27 -13.02
N SER A 97 4.34 15.87 -13.50
CA SER A 97 4.72 15.82 -14.92
C SER A 97 4.97 14.40 -15.39
N LEU A 98 5.69 13.59 -14.59
CA LEU A 98 5.90 12.17 -14.89
C LEU A 98 4.56 11.40 -14.97
N PHE A 99 3.63 11.67 -14.06
CA PHE A 99 2.32 11.02 -14.07
C PHE A 99 1.47 11.44 -15.27
N ILE A 100 1.59 12.68 -15.75
CA ILE A 100 0.98 13.13 -17.01
C ILE A 100 1.60 12.39 -18.20
N ASP A 101 2.93 12.34 -18.29
CA ASP A 101 3.65 11.72 -19.40
C ASP A 101 3.37 10.21 -19.52
N LYS A 102 3.11 9.54 -18.39
CA LYS A 102 2.71 8.13 -18.34
C LYS A 102 1.20 7.91 -18.56
N GLY A 103 0.42 8.98 -18.71
CA GLY A 103 -1.02 8.92 -18.96
C GLY A 103 -1.87 8.62 -17.72
N TYR A 104 -1.31 8.75 -16.52
CA TYR A 104 -2.08 8.58 -15.28
C TYR A 104 -2.89 9.81 -14.93
N LEU A 105 -2.29 10.99 -15.09
CA LEU A 105 -2.94 12.28 -14.87
C LEU A 105 -3.26 12.96 -16.20
N ARG A 106 -4.37 13.69 -16.22
CA ARG A 106 -4.83 14.44 -17.39
C ARG A 106 -4.02 15.71 -17.55
N ASP A 107 -3.45 15.90 -18.72
CA ASP A 107 -2.61 17.05 -19.02
C ASP A 107 -3.36 18.39 -18.88
N ASP A 108 -4.57 18.46 -19.42
CA ASP A 108 -5.40 19.67 -19.43
C ASP A 108 -5.87 20.11 -18.03
N VAL A 109 -5.70 19.25 -17.03
CA VAL A 109 -6.07 19.50 -15.63
C VAL A 109 -4.84 19.71 -14.76
N TRP A 110 -3.83 18.85 -14.89
CA TRP A 110 -2.72 18.76 -13.93
C TRP A 110 -1.45 19.49 -14.37
N ARG A 111 -1.36 19.96 -15.62
CA ARG A 111 -0.15 20.65 -16.09
C ARG A 111 0.16 21.89 -15.23
N GLY A 112 1.39 21.94 -14.72
CA GLY A 112 1.87 23.03 -13.87
C GLY A 112 1.33 23.02 -12.44
N LYS A 113 0.62 21.96 -12.02
CA LYS A 113 0.19 21.77 -10.64
C LYS A 113 1.26 21.07 -9.82
N THR A 114 1.23 21.29 -8.51
CA THR A 114 2.22 20.82 -7.53
C THR A 114 1.51 20.20 -6.31
N PRO A 115 0.68 19.15 -6.50
CA PRO A 115 -0.07 18.53 -5.42
C PRO A 115 0.82 17.76 -4.45
N ARG A 116 0.28 17.48 -3.26
CA ARG A 116 0.83 16.47 -2.38
C ARG A 116 0.40 15.06 -2.83
N PHE A 117 1.34 14.16 -3.02
CA PHE A 117 1.07 12.75 -3.28
C PHE A 117 0.93 11.97 -1.97
N TYR A 118 -0.14 11.18 -1.90
CA TYR A 118 -0.37 10.17 -0.86
C TYR A 118 -0.30 8.80 -1.50
N ILE A 119 0.78 8.07 -1.26
CA ILE A 119 1.12 6.82 -1.92
C ILE A 119 0.92 5.66 -0.94
N GLU A 120 -0.07 4.84 -1.25
CA GLU A 120 -0.34 3.59 -0.56
C GLU A 120 0.31 2.43 -1.32
N VAL A 121 1.03 1.55 -0.64
CA VAL A 121 1.70 0.41 -1.23
C VAL A 121 0.97 -0.87 -0.87
N LYS A 122 0.58 -1.64 -1.89
CA LYS A 122 -0.06 -2.94 -1.72
C LYS A 122 0.78 -4.01 -2.38
N SER A 123 1.50 -4.80 -1.60
CA SER A 123 2.36 -5.86 -2.12
C SER A 123 1.74 -7.25 -1.98
N SER A 124 2.15 -8.16 -2.85
CA SER A 124 1.87 -9.58 -2.73
C SER A 124 2.92 -10.41 -3.46
N THR A 125 3.18 -11.61 -2.94
CA THR A 125 3.96 -12.63 -3.65
C THR A 125 3.15 -13.27 -4.78
N ALA A 126 1.81 -13.14 -4.80
CA ALA A 126 0.94 -13.63 -5.86
C ALA A 126 0.81 -12.62 -7.01
N ASP A 127 0.10 -13.01 -8.07
CA ASP A 127 -0.08 -12.19 -9.27
C ASP A 127 -1.06 -11.01 -9.09
N ASN A 128 -1.19 -10.19 -10.12
CA ASN A 128 -2.06 -9.00 -10.12
C ASN A 128 -3.58 -9.29 -10.17
N ARG A 129 -4.01 -10.55 -10.32
CA ARG A 129 -5.42 -10.94 -10.22
C ARG A 129 -5.82 -11.24 -8.78
N THR A 130 -4.84 -11.45 -7.90
CA THR A 130 -5.08 -11.69 -6.48
C THR A 130 -5.60 -10.40 -5.84
N PRO A 131 -6.77 -10.42 -5.18
CA PRO A 131 -7.29 -9.28 -4.46
C PRO A 131 -6.28 -8.75 -3.43
N PHE A 132 -6.42 -7.47 -3.09
CA PHE A 132 -5.65 -6.88 -2.00
C PHE A 132 -6.56 -6.24 -0.98
N PHE A 133 -6.15 -6.35 0.27
CA PHE A 133 -6.89 -5.80 1.39
C PHE A 133 -6.64 -4.30 1.50
N MET A 134 -7.71 -3.59 1.82
CA MET A 134 -7.68 -2.19 2.18
C MET A 134 -8.39 -2.04 3.51
N SER A 135 -7.74 -1.43 4.49
CA SER A 135 -8.36 -1.19 5.78
C SER A 135 -9.52 -0.21 5.64
N LYS A 136 -10.47 -0.22 6.60
CA LYS A 136 -11.58 0.75 6.63
C LYS A 136 -11.08 2.21 6.65
N HIS A 137 -9.93 2.46 7.27
CA HIS A 137 -9.32 3.78 7.31
C HIS A 137 -8.75 4.20 5.95
N GLN A 138 -8.04 3.30 5.27
CA GLN A 138 -7.54 3.55 3.92
C GLN A 138 -8.69 3.75 2.93
N TYR A 139 -9.74 2.91 3.03
CA TYR A 139 -10.94 3.03 2.21
C TYR A 139 -11.60 4.40 2.37
N ARG A 140 -11.85 4.83 3.62
CA ARG A 140 -12.42 6.15 3.89
C ARG A 140 -11.53 7.28 3.36
N ARG A 141 -10.21 7.18 3.55
CA ARG A 141 -9.25 8.19 3.09
C ARG A 141 -9.26 8.34 1.58
N MET A 142 -9.30 7.22 0.83
CA MET A 142 -9.34 7.28 -0.62
C MET A 142 -10.60 8.01 -1.13
N GLN A 143 -11.73 7.89 -0.41
CA GLN A 143 -12.96 8.61 -0.73
C GLN A 143 -12.83 10.12 -0.43
N GLU A 144 -12.26 10.48 0.72
CA GLU A 144 -12.05 11.88 1.12
C GLU A 144 -11.04 12.62 0.23
N MET A 145 -10.07 11.89 -0.34
CA MET A 145 -9.00 12.43 -1.18
C MET A 145 -9.24 12.28 -2.69
N SER A 146 -10.43 11.82 -3.10
CA SER A 146 -10.77 11.66 -4.50
C SER A 146 -10.77 13.01 -5.23
N ASN A 147 -10.34 13.01 -6.50
CA ASN A 147 -10.34 14.20 -7.34
C ASN A 147 -11.70 14.39 -8.05
N GLY A 148 -12.65 13.48 -7.86
CA GLY A 148 -14.01 13.55 -8.40
C GLY A 148 -14.10 13.20 -9.89
N GLU A 149 -15.32 13.23 -10.43
CA GLU A 149 -15.61 12.74 -11.78
C GLU A 149 -14.95 13.57 -12.88
N THR A 150 -14.91 14.88 -12.66
CA THR A 150 -14.18 15.87 -13.47
C THR A 150 -12.67 15.79 -13.28
N ARG A 151 -12.20 15.09 -12.24
CA ARG A 151 -10.82 15.04 -11.75
C ARG A 151 -10.25 16.40 -11.34
N SER A 152 -11.12 17.34 -10.96
CA SER A 152 -10.75 18.70 -10.54
C SER A 152 -11.36 19.15 -9.21
N ASP A 153 -12.09 18.27 -8.51
CA ASP A 153 -12.84 18.65 -7.31
C ASP A 153 -11.92 18.86 -6.09
N ASN A 154 -10.78 18.16 -6.08
CA ASN A 154 -9.70 18.34 -5.12
C ASN A 154 -8.37 18.25 -5.87
N MET A 155 -7.67 19.37 -6.05
CA MET A 155 -6.44 19.41 -6.87
C MET A 155 -5.17 19.61 -6.05
N ASP A 156 -5.30 19.73 -4.72
CA ASP A 156 -4.17 19.94 -3.82
C ASP A 156 -3.47 18.63 -3.46
N MET A 157 -4.11 17.49 -3.78
CA MET A 157 -3.59 16.17 -3.46
C MET A 157 -3.92 15.13 -4.52
N VAL A 158 -3.07 14.10 -4.60
CA VAL A 158 -3.30 12.92 -5.44
C VAL A 158 -3.13 11.68 -4.57
N TYR A 159 -4.20 10.90 -4.40
CA TYR A 159 -4.14 9.61 -3.72
C TYR A 159 -3.91 8.48 -4.72
N VAL A 160 -2.88 7.67 -4.49
CA VAL A 160 -2.43 6.65 -5.44
C VAL A 160 -2.11 5.34 -4.72
N ILE A 161 -2.40 4.22 -5.38
CA ILE A 161 -2.00 2.88 -4.92
C ILE A 161 -0.93 2.34 -5.85
N PHE A 162 0.23 2.00 -5.29
CA PHE A 162 1.28 1.24 -5.95
C PHE A 162 1.12 -0.23 -5.60
N ARG A 163 0.57 -1.00 -6.54
CA ARG A 163 0.36 -2.45 -6.41
C ARG A 163 1.58 -3.20 -6.92
N VAL A 164 2.39 -3.72 -6.01
CA VAL A 164 3.53 -4.60 -6.33
C VAL A 164 3.07 -6.05 -6.27
N TYR A 165 3.35 -6.84 -7.30
CA TYR A 165 2.92 -8.24 -7.40
C TYR A 165 4.03 -9.12 -7.94
N ASN A 166 3.91 -10.44 -7.71
CA ASN A 166 4.99 -11.41 -7.89
C ASN A 166 6.26 -11.01 -7.12
N LEU A 167 6.10 -10.43 -5.93
CA LEU A 167 7.20 -9.93 -5.10
C LEU A 167 8.22 -11.04 -4.83
N GLY A 168 9.51 -10.73 -5.03
CA GLY A 168 10.62 -11.68 -4.84
C GLY A 168 10.81 -12.71 -5.96
N GLN A 169 10.05 -12.61 -7.06
CA GLN A 169 10.15 -13.52 -8.20
C GLN A 169 10.74 -12.82 -9.43
N GLN A 170 11.25 -13.60 -10.40
CA GLN A 170 11.77 -13.06 -11.68
C GLN A 170 10.74 -12.24 -12.47
N GLY A 171 9.44 -12.46 -12.23
CA GLY A 171 8.33 -11.74 -12.86
C GLY A 171 7.75 -10.60 -12.03
N MET A 172 8.49 -10.08 -11.04
CA MET A 172 8.06 -8.97 -10.19
C MET A 172 7.68 -7.75 -11.04
N ARG A 173 6.51 -7.17 -10.75
CA ARG A 173 5.96 -6.04 -11.50
C ARG A 173 5.16 -5.13 -10.59
N MET A 174 4.84 -3.96 -11.11
CA MET A 174 4.06 -2.94 -10.43
C MET A 174 2.93 -2.42 -11.32
N LYS A 175 1.81 -2.07 -10.70
CA LYS A 175 0.71 -1.32 -11.34
C LYS A 175 0.34 -0.14 -10.43
N VAL A 176 0.09 1.02 -11.03
CA VAL A 176 -0.33 2.23 -10.32
C VAL A 176 -1.81 2.47 -10.56
N TYR A 177 -2.54 2.77 -9.49
CA TYR A 177 -3.95 3.15 -9.52
C TYR A 177 -4.07 4.57 -8.97
N VAL A 178 -4.45 5.52 -9.82
CA VAL A 178 -4.62 6.93 -9.43
C VAL A 178 -6.10 7.20 -9.23
N ASP A 179 -6.43 7.85 -8.11
CA ASP A 179 -7.81 8.09 -7.68
C ASP A 179 -8.64 6.79 -7.65
N PRO A 180 -8.27 5.85 -6.75
CA PRO A 180 -8.93 4.54 -6.67
C PRO A 180 -10.43 4.64 -6.35
N GLU A 181 -10.91 5.74 -5.76
CA GLU A 181 -12.35 5.98 -5.58
C GLU A 181 -13.04 6.19 -6.93
N MET A 182 -12.48 7.00 -7.82
CA MET A 182 -13.05 7.16 -9.16
C MET A 182 -12.97 5.88 -9.98
N MET A 183 -11.89 5.11 -9.83
CA MET A 183 -11.79 3.78 -10.43
C MET A 183 -12.87 2.82 -9.88
N ARG A 184 -13.23 2.92 -8.60
CA ARG A 184 -14.33 2.16 -8.00
C ARG A 184 -15.68 2.58 -8.58
N VAL A 185 -15.95 3.89 -8.66
CA VAL A 185 -17.20 4.44 -9.22
C VAL A 185 -17.39 4.02 -10.68
N ARG A 186 -16.29 3.91 -11.43
CA ARG A 186 -16.28 3.46 -12.85
C ARG A 186 -16.22 1.94 -13.02
N GLU A 187 -16.25 1.17 -11.93
CA GLU A 187 -16.14 -0.29 -11.94
C GLU A 187 -14.82 -0.83 -12.53
N GLU A 188 -13.78 0.02 -12.59
CA GLU A 188 -12.41 -0.37 -12.97
C GLU A 188 -11.68 -1.10 -11.84
N LEU A 189 -12.08 -0.82 -10.58
CA LEU A 189 -11.69 -1.55 -9.39
C LEU A 189 -12.94 -2.03 -8.64
N LEU A 190 -13.02 -3.33 -8.39
CA LEU A 190 -14.14 -3.94 -7.67
C LEU A 190 -13.82 -4.03 -6.18
N PHE A 191 -14.64 -3.38 -5.36
CA PHE A 191 -14.51 -3.41 -3.90
C PHE A 191 -15.58 -4.31 -3.30
N THR A 192 -15.16 -5.33 -2.55
CA THR A 192 -16.03 -6.19 -1.77
C THR A 192 -15.90 -5.82 -0.29
N ALA A 193 -16.99 -5.44 0.36
CA ALA A 193 -16.97 -5.14 1.78
C ALA A 193 -16.70 -6.43 2.59
N GLU A 194 -15.73 -6.39 3.51
CA GLU A 194 -15.62 -7.43 4.53
C GLU A 194 -16.73 -7.24 5.57
N GLY A 195 -17.52 -8.31 5.76
CA GLY A 195 -18.77 -8.28 6.50
C GLY A 195 -18.61 -8.14 8.02
N TRP A 196 -19.72 -7.77 8.67
CA TRP A 196 -19.89 -7.90 10.11
C TRP A 196 -20.67 -9.19 10.40
N LEU A 197 -20.09 -10.09 11.19
CA LEU A 197 -20.83 -11.24 11.73
C LEU A 197 -21.36 -10.86 13.12
N VAL A 198 -22.68 -10.70 13.21
CA VAL A 198 -23.41 -10.45 14.44
C VAL A 198 -24.12 -11.75 14.83
N VAL A 199 -23.87 -12.25 16.05
CA VAL A 199 -24.63 -13.36 16.62
C VAL A 199 -25.46 -12.86 17.81
N PRO A 200 -26.73 -13.29 17.94
CA PRO A 200 -27.56 -12.96 19.10
C PRO A 200 -27.03 -13.56 20.41
N ALA A 201 -27.49 -13.00 21.54
CA ALA A 201 -27.48 -13.69 22.83
C ALA A 201 -28.70 -14.61 22.96
#